data_AF-A0A7S2NI67-F1
#
_entry.id   AF-A0A7S2NI67-F1
#
_cell.length_a   1.000
_cell.length_b   1.000
_cell.length_c   1.000
_cell.angle_alpha   90.00
_cell.angle_beta   90.00
_cell.angle_gamma   90.00
#
_symmetry.space_group_name_H-M   'P 1'
#
loop_
_entity.id
_entity.type
_entity.pdbx_description
1 polymer ?
#
loop_
_entity_poly.entity_id
_entity_poly.type
_entity_poly.pdbx_seq_one_letter_code
_entity_poly.pdbx_strand_id
1 'polypeptide(L)'
;SRPGSLPSHAGHPSAEPNYPYAMSPPSTVHQASFIVAVFSGAFVLSPTRALTPTRALSASGHLGAPGEGEPPDVGGEAPRAPLLGNCSGFDCVLAYVALPDAHYAWQDTGMRLRGRDGATGASWDARVLNVTSQRWLSEEEVSHPVWWHILVIVTPERVEFDDWATVHLAFGFSDERHRTHHIDNRAPRFHIDGRVRHTLQIDAHNLTENAQELEAAAALAAYLAVRTRAVGVCMLNVYNGYERFRHDGLGIERTQDVLRTYSARQFLRDTSRPELVSDLAAVKGVVRAMDAVTAHS
;
A
#
# COMPACT_ATOMS: atom_id res chain seq x y z
N SER A 1 -47.28 -15.66 -58.57
CA SER A 1 -46.97 -14.39 -59.28
C SER A 1 -45.97 -13.60 -58.47
N ARG A 2 -44.69 -13.58 -58.87
CA ARG A 2 -43.77 -12.43 -58.63
C ARG A 2 -44.12 -11.34 -59.67
N PRO A 3 -43.77 -10.03 -59.53
CA PRO A 3 -42.49 -9.43 -59.09
C PRO A 3 -42.68 -8.18 -58.17
N GLY A 4 -41.73 -7.35 -57.74
CA GLY A 4 -40.29 -7.11 -57.94
C GLY A 4 -39.80 -6.14 -56.82
N SER A 5 -38.58 -6.27 -56.28
CA SER A 5 -37.34 -5.51 -56.61
C SER A 5 -37.21 -4.08 -56.03
N LEU A 6 -36.44 -3.96 -54.92
CA LEU A 6 -35.28 -3.08 -54.57
C LEU A 6 -35.34 -1.53 -54.80
N PRO A 7 -34.68 -0.69 -53.94
CA PRO A 7 -33.20 -0.63 -53.88
C PRO A 7 -32.51 -0.33 -52.53
N SER A 8 -31.18 -0.48 -52.59
CA SER A 8 -30.12 -0.29 -51.61
C SER A 8 -29.65 1.16 -51.42
N HIS A 9 -29.19 1.49 -50.22
CA HIS A 9 -28.18 2.52 -49.91
C HIS A 9 -27.21 1.88 -48.90
N ALA A 10 -25.92 1.61 -49.17
CA ALA A 10 -24.78 2.53 -49.32
C ALA A 10 -24.80 3.62 -48.23
N GLY A 11 -23.89 3.74 -47.27
CA GLY A 11 -22.48 3.37 -47.18
C GLY A 11 -21.78 4.59 -46.58
N HIS A 12 -21.28 4.52 -45.35
CA HIS A 12 -20.39 5.54 -44.80
C HIS A 12 -19.43 4.89 -43.77
N PRO A 13 -18.13 4.82 -44.08
CA PRO A 13 -17.09 4.55 -43.10
C PRO A 13 -16.62 5.89 -42.50
N SER A 14 -16.63 6.00 -41.17
CA SER A 14 -15.97 7.09 -40.46
C SER A 14 -14.55 6.67 -40.13
N ALA A 15 -13.61 7.38 -40.74
CA ALA A 15 -12.17 7.23 -40.57
C ALA A 15 -11.73 7.70 -39.18
N GLU A 16 -10.97 6.85 -38.47
CA GLU A 16 -10.16 7.27 -37.33
C GLU A 16 -8.84 7.89 -37.82
N PRO A 17 -8.36 9.00 -37.22
CA PRO A 17 -7.09 9.58 -37.60
C PRO A 17 -5.91 8.81 -36.99
N ASN A 18 -5.10 8.23 -37.87
CA ASN A 18 -3.74 7.77 -37.62
C ASN A 18 -2.83 8.93 -37.18
N TYR A 19 -2.24 8.85 -35.99
CA TYR A 19 -1.08 9.67 -35.59
C TYR A 19 0.18 8.80 -35.61
N PRO A 20 1.12 9.00 -36.56
CA PRO A 20 2.41 8.35 -36.52
C PRO A 20 3.38 9.19 -35.67
N TYR A 21 3.72 8.72 -34.47
CA TYR A 21 4.91 9.20 -33.76
C TYR A 21 6.13 8.43 -34.26
N ALA A 22 6.92 9.09 -35.12
CA ALA A 22 8.28 8.69 -35.42
C ALA A 22 9.18 9.05 -34.22
N MET A 23 9.87 8.07 -33.65
CA MET A 23 11.00 8.32 -32.75
C MET A 23 12.30 8.06 -33.51
N SER A 24 13.19 9.04 -33.48
CA SER A 24 14.63 8.85 -33.74
C SER A 24 15.41 9.32 -32.51
N PRO A 25 16.48 8.62 -32.10
CA PRO A 25 17.25 8.88 -30.87
C PRO A 25 18.34 9.94 -31.14
N PRO A 26 19.31 10.28 -30.24
CA PRO A 26 19.60 9.82 -28.87
C PRO A 26 19.90 10.96 -27.85
N SER A 27 20.05 10.65 -26.56
CA SER A 27 21.27 10.98 -25.77
C SER A 27 21.12 10.59 -24.30
N THR A 28 22.14 9.89 -23.83
CA THR A 28 22.39 9.37 -22.48
C THR A 28 22.46 10.48 -21.43
N VAL A 29 21.57 10.45 -20.43
CA VAL A 29 21.81 10.97 -19.07
C VAL A 29 21.00 10.11 -18.08
N HIS A 30 21.67 9.33 -17.24
CA HIS A 30 21.05 8.63 -16.13
C HIS A 30 20.75 9.60 -14.98
N GLN A 31 19.48 9.94 -14.78
CA GLN A 31 18.94 10.33 -13.48
C GLN A 31 17.57 9.66 -13.33
N ALA A 32 17.45 8.72 -12.39
CA ALA A 32 16.18 8.10 -12.03
C ALA A 32 15.46 8.99 -11.03
N SER A 33 14.33 9.57 -11.46
CA SER A 33 13.42 10.34 -10.62
C SER A 33 12.37 9.41 -10.00
N PHE A 34 12.10 9.57 -8.70
CA PHE A 34 11.01 8.91 -8.00
C PHE A 34 9.74 9.76 -8.10
N ILE A 35 8.64 9.19 -8.58
CA ILE A 35 7.31 9.80 -8.51
C ILE A 35 6.39 8.84 -7.75
N VAL A 36 5.97 9.25 -6.55
CA VAL A 36 4.90 8.60 -5.79
C VAL A 36 3.64 9.44 -5.97
N ALA A 37 2.69 8.96 -6.78
CA ALA A 37 1.37 9.55 -6.91
C ALA A 37 0.31 8.52 -6.50
N VAL A 38 -0.32 8.70 -5.34
CA VAL A 38 -1.44 7.84 -4.88
C VAL A 38 -2.72 8.25 -5.63
N PHE A 39 -2.82 7.76 -6.86
CA PHE A 39 -4.06 7.63 -7.63
C PHE A 39 -4.08 6.22 -8.21
N SER A 40 -5.23 5.55 -8.18
CA SER A 40 -5.41 4.17 -8.66
C SER A 40 -4.66 3.91 -9.97
N GLY A 41 -3.56 3.16 -9.88
CA GLY A 41 -2.65 2.88 -10.98
C GLY A 41 -1.34 2.29 -10.44
N ALA A 42 -0.80 1.27 -11.12
CA ALA A 42 0.39 0.54 -10.70
C ALA A 42 1.61 1.45 -10.51
N PHE A 43 2.48 1.11 -9.55
CA PHE A 43 3.66 1.89 -9.17
C PHE A 43 4.97 1.31 -9.71
N VAL A 44 5.92 2.21 -9.99
CA VAL A 44 7.30 1.95 -10.42
C VAL A 44 8.23 2.40 -9.29
N LEU A 45 9.00 1.48 -8.71
CA LEU A 45 10.09 1.80 -7.78
C LEU A 45 11.26 0.83 -8.02
N SER A 46 12.45 1.37 -8.30
CA SER A 46 13.71 0.61 -8.33
C SER A 46 14.40 0.71 -6.96
N PRO A 47 14.89 -0.40 -6.37
CA PRO A 47 15.61 -0.36 -5.10
C PRO A 47 17.04 0.15 -5.29
N THR A 48 17.50 1.05 -4.42
CA THR A 48 18.93 1.38 -4.29
C THR A 48 19.50 0.80 -2.99
N ARG A 49 20.69 0.23 -3.13
CA ARG A 49 21.52 -0.47 -2.15
C ARG A 49 21.63 0.26 -0.79
N ALA A 50 21.48 -0.49 0.30
CA ALA A 50 21.55 0.00 1.69
C ALA A 50 22.85 0.76 2.02
N LEU A 51 22.71 1.94 2.62
CA LEU A 51 23.81 2.69 3.25
C LEU A 51 24.00 2.21 4.69
N THR A 52 25.25 1.87 5.03
CA THR A 52 25.70 1.41 6.36
C THR A 52 25.76 2.60 7.34
N PRO A 53 25.36 2.45 8.62
CA PRO A 53 25.40 3.56 9.57
C PRO A 53 26.80 3.74 10.18
N THR A 54 27.34 4.95 10.09
CA THR A 54 28.60 5.33 10.75
C THR A 54 28.32 5.89 12.14
N ARG A 55 28.76 5.14 13.16
CA ARG A 55 29.32 5.55 14.47
C ARG A 55 28.72 6.79 15.18
N ALA A 56 28.00 6.54 16.27
CA ALA A 56 27.57 7.52 17.26
C ALA A 56 28.76 8.18 18.00
N LEU A 57 28.73 9.50 18.12
CA LEU A 57 29.59 10.27 19.01
C LEU A 57 28.89 10.49 20.35
N SER A 58 29.57 10.06 21.42
CA SER A 58 29.22 10.26 22.82
C SER A 58 29.56 11.68 23.25
N ALA A 59 28.61 12.37 23.89
CA ALA A 59 28.89 13.59 24.64
C ALA A 59 28.40 13.40 26.08
N SER A 60 29.36 13.30 26.99
CA SER A 60 29.16 13.38 28.44
C SER A 60 29.01 14.86 28.85
N GLY A 61 28.02 15.15 29.69
CA GLY A 61 27.79 16.48 30.25
C GLY A 61 27.18 16.41 31.65
N HIS A 62 27.94 16.92 32.62
CA HIS A 62 27.75 17.08 34.06
C HIS A 62 26.34 17.07 34.69
N LEU A 63 26.27 16.34 35.82
CA LEU A 63 25.25 16.40 36.88
C LEU A 63 25.43 17.67 37.75
N GLY A 64 24.35 18.42 37.95
CA GLY A 64 24.19 19.41 39.02
C GLY A 64 22.89 19.14 39.78
N ALA A 65 22.98 19.07 41.12
CA ALA A 65 21.89 18.75 42.04
C ALA A 65 20.89 19.92 42.24
N PRO A 66 19.68 19.67 42.78
CA PRO A 66 18.50 20.52 42.57
C PRO A 66 18.33 21.59 43.66
N GLY A 67 17.80 22.74 43.25
CA GLY A 67 17.20 23.74 44.14
C GLY A 67 15.69 23.54 44.22
N GLU A 68 15.18 23.53 45.45
CA GLU A 68 13.76 23.42 45.78
C GLU A 68 12.97 24.66 45.31
N GLY A 69 11.84 24.44 44.64
CA GLY A 69 10.89 25.47 44.24
C GLY A 69 9.61 24.85 43.69
N GLU A 70 8.49 25.14 44.37
CA GLU A 70 7.05 25.01 44.06
C GLU A 70 6.52 23.95 43.06
N PRO A 71 5.39 23.28 43.37
CA PRO A 71 4.79 22.31 42.47
C PRO A 71 4.15 23.01 41.26
N PRO A 72 4.48 22.62 40.01
CA PRO A 72 3.80 23.16 38.86
C PRO A 72 2.39 22.56 38.71
N ASP A 73 1.51 23.49 38.41
CA ASP A 73 0.14 23.41 37.93
C ASP A 73 -0.18 22.20 37.02
N VAL A 74 -1.41 21.70 37.16
CA VAL A 74 -1.93 20.51 36.49
C VAL A 74 -2.36 20.85 35.05
N GLY A 75 -1.80 20.13 34.07
CA GLY A 75 -2.57 19.81 32.84
C GLY A 75 -2.12 20.43 31.51
N GLY A 76 -0.86 20.79 31.33
CA GLY A 76 -0.29 21.05 30.00
C GLY A 76 0.65 19.93 29.57
N GLU A 77 0.20 19.02 28.70
CA GLU A 77 1.10 18.08 28.04
C GLU A 77 2.15 18.88 27.27
N ALA A 78 3.43 18.66 27.57
CA ALA A 78 4.51 19.42 26.94
C ALA A 78 4.41 19.29 25.41
N PRO A 79 4.61 20.37 24.64
CA PRO A 79 4.49 20.32 23.19
C PRO A 79 5.44 19.27 22.63
N ARG A 80 4.87 18.26 21.97
CA ARG A 80 5.60 17.15 21.36
C ARG A 80 6.53 17.73 20.29
N ALA A 81 7.82 17.37 20.33
CA ALA A 81 8.75 17.77 19.29
C ALA A 81 8.25 17.28 17.92
N PRO A 82 8.33 18.11 16.85
CA PRO A 82 7.82 17.74 15.54
C PRO A 82 8.57 16.52 15.01
N LEU A 83 7.82 15.47 14.69
CA LEU A 83 8.37 14.16 14.28
C LEU A 83 9.31 14.27 13.06
N LEU A 84 9.01 15.17 12.12
CA LEU A 84 9.70 15.27 10.84
C LEU A 84 10.66 16.47 10.74
N GLY A 85 10.90 17.18 11.85
CA GLY A 85 11.76 18.38 11.87
C GLY A 85 11.33 19.42 10.82
N ASN A 86 12.32 20.10 10.21
CA ASN A 86 12.10 21.06 9.13
C ASN A 86 12.21 20.38 7.75
N CYS A 87 11.20 19.61 7.37
CA CYS A 87 11.06 19.06 6.01
C CYS A 87 9.97 19.83 5.23
N SER A 88 9.91 19.65 3.91
CA SER A 88 8.78 20.16 3.12
C SER A 88 8.44 19.23 1.94
N GLY A 89 7.17 19.22 1.53
CA GLY A 89 6.72 18.50 0.34
C GLY A 89 7.12 17.03 0.33
N PHE A 90 7.76 16.59 -0.77
CA PHE A 90 8.21 15.21 -0.95
C PHE A 90 9.28 14.77 0.06
N ASP A 91 10.13 15.70 0.54
CA ASP A 91 11.16 15.38 1.52
C ASP A 91 10.55 14.93 2.85
N CYS A 92 9.38 15.45 3.23
CA CYS A 92 8.66 14.97 4.41
C CYS A 92 8.17 13.52 4.25
N VAL A 93 7.72 13.16 3.04
CA VAL A 93 7.30 11.79 2.75
C VAL A 93 8.50 10.85 2.87
N LEU A 94 9.62 11.21 2.25
CA LEU A 94 10.86 10.43 2.35
C LEU A 94 11.36 10.31 3.79
N ALA A 95 11.38 11.41 4.54
CA ALA A 95 11.79 11.43 5.94
C ALA A 95 10.91 10.52 6.80
N TYR A 96 9.57 10.59 6.64
CA TYR A 96 8.64 9.75 7.37
C TYR A 96 8.84 8.26 7.08
N VAL A 97 8.94 7.90 5.80
CA VAL A 97 9.14 6.52 5.36
C VAL A 97 10.45 5.96 5.92
N ALA A 98 11.51 6.77 5.93
CA ALA A 98 12.83 6.39 6.44
C ALA A 98 12.89 6.24 7.97
N LEU A 99 11.88 6.72 8.72
CA LEU A 99 11.87 6.58 10.18
C LEU A 99 12.01 5.09 10.57
N PRO A 100 12.96 4.74 11.45
CA PRO A 100 13.05 3.40 11.98
C PRO A 100 11.78 3.07 12.78
N ASP A 101 11.34 1.83 12.72
CA ASP A 101 10.23 1.33 13.53
C ASP A 101 10.57 -0.05 14.05
N ALA A 102 10.60 -0.20 15.38
CA ALA A 102 10.93 -1.46 16.03
C ALA A 102 9.86 -2.56 15.82
N HIS A 103 8.66 -2.19 15.35
CA HIS A 103 7.60 -3.15 15.03
C HIS A 103 7.71 -3.68 13.61
N TYR A 104 8.55 -3.10 12.75
CA TYR A 104 8.73 -3.61 11.40
C TYR A 104 9.28 -5.05 11.46
N ALA A 105 8.50 -5.98 10.93
CA ALA A 105 8.84 -7.38 10.85
C ALA A 105 8.02 -8.05 9.75
N TRP A 106 8.51 -9.16 9.23
CA TRP A 106 7.76 -9.99 8.31
C TRP A 106 7.94 -11.47 8.63
N GLN A 107 6.94 -12.27 8.29
CA GLN A 107 6.92 -13.71 8.49
C GLN A 107 6.38 -14.41 7.24
N ASP A 108 7.10 -15.43 6.77
CA ASP A 108 6.57 -16.39 5.81
C ASP A 108 5.51 -17.26 6.49
N THR A 109 4.30 -17.25 5.94
CA THR A 109 3.16 -17.97 6.51
C THR A 109 3.19 -19.46 6.16
N GLY A 110 4.10 -19.89 5.28
CA GLY A 110 4.17 -21.24 4.72
C GLY A 110 3.15 -21.49 3.61
N MET A 111 2.18 -20.59 3.41
CA MET A 111 1.21 -20.72 2.33
C MET A 111 1.85 -20.47 0.97
N ARG A 112 1.43 -21.28 0.00
CA ARG A 112 1.86 -21.22 -1.40
C ARG A 112 0.65 -21.21 -2.30
N LEU A 113 0.71 -20.38 -3.34
CA LEU A 113 -0.24 -20.39 -4.46
C LEU A 113 0.53 -20.74 -5.73
N ARG A 114 -0.18 -21.27 -6.73
CA ARG A 114 0.39 -21.61 -8.03
C ARG A 114 -0.66 -21.42 -9.09
N GLY A 115 -0.23 -21.02 -10.28
CA GLY A 115 -1.13 -20.93 -11.41
C GLY A 115 -0.40 -20.91 -12.73
N ARG A 116 -1.18 -20.61 -13.78
CA ARG A 116 -0.70 -20.50 -15.14
C ARG A 116 -1.42 -19.34 -15.80
N ASP A 117 -0.68 -18.50 -16.50
CA ASP A 117 -1.27 -17.44 -17.32
C ASP A 117 -1.99 -18.07 -18.52
N GLY A 118 -3.27 -17.75 -18.70
CA GLY A 118 -4.11 -18.36 -19.74
C GLY A 118 -3.69 -17.99 -21.16
N ALA A 119 -3.04 -16.84 -21.35
CA ALA A 119 -2.67 -16.34 -22.67
C ALA A 119 -1.31 -16.89 -23.15
N THR A 120 -0.32 -16.94 -22.26
CA THR A 120 1.04 -17.38 -22.58
C THR A 120 1.31 -18.82 -22.21
N GLY A 121 0.47 -19.40 -21.34
CA GLY A 121 0.70 -20.71 -20.75
C GLY A 121 1.88 -20.73 -19.78
N ALA A 122 2.51 -19.60 -19.43
CA ALA A 122 3.62 -19.59 -18.48
C ALA A 122 3.13 -19.85 -17.06
N SER A 123 3.86 -20.69 -16.31
CA SER A 123 3.54 -20.96 -14.92
C SER A 123 4.07 -19.86 -13.99
N TRP A 124 3.48 -19.80 -12.79
CA TRP A 124 3.97 -18.97 -11.70
C TRP A 124 3.73 -19.68 -10.37
N ASP A 125 4.58 -19.39 -9.40
CA ASP A 125 4.39 -19.73 -8.00
C ASP A 125 4.33 -18.45 -7.16
N ALA A 126 3.62 -18.51 -6.04
CA ALA A 126 3.58 -17.40 -5.11
C ALA A 126 3.72 -17.85 -3.66
N ARG A 127 4.33 -16.98 -2.86
CA ARG A 127 4.44 -17.13 -1.41
C ARG A 127 3.64 -16.04 -0.73
N VAL A 128 3.09 -16.36 0.44
CA VAL A 128 2.28 -15.41 1.21
C VAL A 128 3.04 -15.02 2.47
N LEU A 129 3.33 -13.73 2.63
CA LEU A 129 3.95 -13.17 3.83
C LEU A 129 2.90 -12.38 4.64
N ASN A 130 3.05 -12.40 5.97
CA ASN A 130 2.45 -11.40 6.84
C ASN A 130 3.52 -10.37 7.20
N VAL A 131 3.29 -9.09 6.88
CA VAL A 131 4.24 -8.00 7.07
C VAL A 131 3.65 -6.99 8.04
N THR A 132 4.27 -6.82 9.20
CA THR A 132 4.03 -5.65 10.07
C THR A 132 4.87 -4.50 9.55
N SER A 133 4.24 -3.42 9.10
CA SER A 133 4.93 -2.28 8.51
C SER A 133 5.43 -1.28 9.56
N GLN A 134 4.61 -1.01 10.56
CA GLN A 134 4.90 0.03 11.56
C GLN A 134 3.92 0.00 12.74
N ARG A 135 4.22 0.83 13.73
CA ARG A 135 3.23 1.38 14.66
C ARG A 135 2.79 2.77 14.20
N TRP A 136 1.54 2.91 13.77
CA TRP A 136 0.89 4.18 13.46
C TRP A 136 0.11 4.71 14.66
N LEU A 137 0.54 5.87 15.18
CA LEU A 137 -0.03 6.51 16.38
C LEU A 137 0.02 5.63 17.64
N SER A 138 -0.45 6.15 18.76
CA SER A 138 -0.49 5.42 20.03
C SER A 138 -1.82 4.67 20.24
N GLU A 139 -1.83 3.72 21.18
CA GLU A 139 -3.06 3.00 21.59
C GLU A 139 -4.09 3.93 22.26
N GLU A 140 -3.61 5.06 22.80
CA GLU A 140 -4.43 6.12 23.39
C GLU A 140 -5.13 6.95 22.31
N GLU A 141 -4.63 6.93 21.06
CA GLU A 141 -5.17 7.73 19.96
C GLU A 141 -6.04 6.90 19.02
N VAL A 142 -5.64 5.66 18.73
CA VAL A 142 -6.32 4.79 17.76
C VAL A 142 -6.52 3.36 18.28
N SER A 143 -7.40 2.62 17.63
CA SER A 143 -7.74 1.25 18.01
C SER A 143 -6.72 0.19 17.59
N HIS A 144 -6.06 0.35 16.45
CA HIS A 144 -5.16 -0.66 15.87
C HIS A 144 -3.81 -0.06 15.46
N PRO A 145 -3.03 0.46 16.42
CA PRO A 145 -1.82 1.19 16.10
C PRO A 145 -0.77 0.33 15.39
N VAL A 146 -0.75 -0.99 15.58
CA VAL A 146 0.15 -1.87 14.82
C VAL A 146 -0.44 -2.19 13.44
N TRP A 147 0.24 -1.71 12.40
CA TRP A 147 -0.15 -1.89 11.01
C TRP A 147 0.53 -3.09 10.37
N TRP A 148 -0.27 -3.97 9.77
CA TRP A 148 0.20 -5.18 9.11
C TRP A 148 -0.61 -5.51 7.87
N HIS A 149 -0.02 -6.30 6.97
CA HIS A 149 -0.53 -6.54 5.63
C HIS A 149 -0.23 -7.98 5.19
N ILE A 150 -1.13 -8.53 4.37
CA ILE A 150 -0.85 -9.78 3.65
C ILE A 150 -0.23 -9.43 2.31
N LEU A 151 0.94 -9.99 2.03
CA LEU A 151 1.64 -9.87 0.76
C LEU A 151 1.62 -11.22 0.03
N VAL A 152 1.16 -11.22 -1.21
CA VAL A 152 1.33 -12.36 -2.13
C VAL A 152 2.44 -12.01 -3.12
N ILE A 153 3.60 -12.63 -2.95
CA ILE A 153 4.77 -12.44 -3.81
C ILE A 153 4.72 -13.50 -4.90
N VAL A 154 4.48 -13.07 -6.14
CA VAL A 154 4.36 -13.92 -7.33
C VAL A 154 5.68 -13.91 -8.09
N THR A 155 6.23 -15.11 -8.28
CA THR A 155 7.44 -15.37 -9.07
C THR A 155 7.02 -16.09 -10.36
N PRO A 156 7.30 -15.51 -11.55
CA PRO A 156 7.03 -16.20 -12.81
C PRO A 156 8.04 -17.33 -13.02
N GLU A 157 7.68 -18.34 -13.81
CA GLU A 157 8.57 -19.47 -14.16
C GLU A 157 9.93 -19.03 -14.73
N ARG A 158 9.97 -17.86 -15.39
CA ARG A 158 11.20 -17.24 -15.88
C ARG A 158 11.28 -15.80 -15.41
N VAL A 159 12.26 -15.52 -14.56
CA VAL A 159 12.64 -14.17 -14.14
C VAL A 159 13.79 -13.71 -15.03
N GLU A 160 13.61 -12.56 -15.68
CA GLU A 160 14.61 -11.88 -16.52
C GLU A 160 15.14 -10.62 -15.83
N PHE A 161 14.31 -9.96 -15.00
CA PHE A 161 14.67 -8.77 -14.24
C PHE A 161 14.54 -9.08 -12.75
N ASP A 162 15.68 -9.28 -12.09
CA ASP A 162 15.78 -9.60 -10.66
C ASP A 162 16.03 -8.35 -9.77
N ASP A 163 16.28 -7.20 -10.39
CA ASP A 163 16.38 -5.88 -9.75
C ASP A 163 15.09 -5.05 -9.86
N TRP A 164 14.01 -5.66 -10.38
CA TRP A 164 12.73 -5.02 -10.61
C TRP A 164 11.58 -5.83 -10.00
N ALA A 165 10.67 -5.14 -9.31
CA ALA A 165 9.41 -5.70 -8.88
C ALA A 165 8.26 -4.70 -9.05
N THR A 166 7.05 -5.21 -9.23
CA THR A 166 5.82 -4.40 -9.24
C THR A 166 4.99 -4.67 -8.00
N VAL A 167 4.45 -3.62 -7.38
CA VAL A 167 3.50 -3.75 -6.26
C VAL A 167 2.13 -3.27 -6.72
N HIS A 168 1.16 -4.15 -6.63
CA HIS A 168 -0.26 -3.86 -6.79
C HIS A 168 -0.90 -3.74 -5.40
N LEU A 169 -1.49 -2.59 -5.11
CA LEU A 169 -2.30 -2.37 -3.92
C LEU A 169 -3.70 -2.92 -4.19
N ALA A 170 -4.01 -4.05 -3.56
CA ALA A 170 -5.26 -4.76 -3.74
C ALA A 170 -6.20 -4.54 -2.55
N PHE A 171 -7.49 -4.53 -2.87
CA PHE A 171 -8.58 -4.32 -1.91
C PHE A 171 -9.63 -5.44 -2.01
N GLY A 172 -9.34 -6.51 -2.74
CA GLY A 172 -10.34 -7.52 -3.09
C GLY A 172 -10.19 -8.03 -4.52
N PHE A 173 -11.27 -8.62 -5.02
CA PHE A 173 -11.34 -9.18 -6.37
C PHE A 173 -12.75 -9.04 -6.95
N SER A 174 -12.89 -9.26 -8.25
CA SER A 174 -14.20 -9.38 -8.90
C SER A 174 -14.43 -10.82 -9.31
N ASP A 175 -15.60 -11.37 -9.01
CA ASP A 175 -15.97 -12.73 -9.45
C ASP A 175 -16.41 -12.75 -10.93
N GLU A 176 -16.68 -13.94 -11.45
CA GLU A 176 -17.13 -14.17 -12.84
C GLU A 176 -18.43 -13.42 -13.20
N ARG A 177 -19.21 -13.00 -12.19
CA ARG A 177 -20.44 -12.21 -12.37
C ARG A 177 -20.19 -10.72 -12.21
N HIS A 178 -18.92 -10.30 -12.24
CA HIS A 178 -18.46 -8.93 -12.01
C HIS A 178 -18.91 -8.35 -10.65
N ARG A 179 -19.14 -9.20 -9.64
CA ARG A 179 -19.39 -8.73 -8.28
C ARG A 179 -18.06 -8.50 -7.58
N THR A 180 -17.89 -7.30 -7.03
CA THR A 180 -16.70 -6.96 -6.25
C THR A 180 -16.83 -7.52 -4.84
N HIS A 181 -15.83 -8.30 -4.44
CA HIS A 181 -15.64 -8.80 -3.09
C HIS A 181 -14.53 -8.00 -2.45
N HIS A 182 -14.82 -7.33 -1.33
CA HIS A 182 -13.81 -6.60 -0.59
C HIS A 182 -13.09 -7.56 0.35
N ILE A 183 -11.77 -7.49 0.39
CA ILE A 183 -10.96 -8.18 1.38
C ILE A 183 -10.46 -7.12 2.35
N ASP A 184 -10.66 -7.34 3.64
CA ASP A 184 -10.01 -6.57 4.71
C ASP A 184 -9.26 -7.53 5.63
N ASN A 185 -8.20 -7.03 6.25
CA ASN A 185 -7.44 -7.80 7.22
C ASN A 185 -8.07 -7.76 8.63
N ARG A 186 -9.02 -6.84 8.81
CA ARG A 186 -9.91 -6.73 9.97
C ARG A 186 -11.29 -6.38 9.42
N ALA A 187 -12.26 -7.27 9.52
CA ALA A 187 -13.60 -6.93 9.06
C ALA A 187 -14.21 -5.87 10.00
N PRO A 188 -14.59 -4.69 9.50
CA PRO A 188 -15.36 -3.76 10.30
C PRO A 188 -16.75 -4.35 10.59
N ARG A 189 -17.36 -3.96 11.70
CA ARG A 189 -18.77 -4.31 12.01
C ARG A 189 -19.74 -3.37 11.30
N PHE A 190 -19.33 -2.77 10.17
CA PHE A 190 -20.06 -1.63 9.63
C PHE A 190 -21.29 -2.05 8.83
N HIS A 191 -22.39 -1.37 9.14
CA HIS A 191 -23.65 -1.42 8.40
C HIS A 191 -23.83 -0.05 7.76
N ILE A 192 -23.70 0.06 6.43
CA ILE A 192 -24.13 1.27 5.72
C ILE A 192 -25.60 1.05 5.36
N ASP A 193 -26.49 1.91 5.82
CA ASP A 193 -27.94 1.86 5.53
C ASP A 193 -28.61 0.51 5.89
N GLY A 194 -28.15 -0.13 6.97
CA GLY A 194 -28.66 -1.44 7.40
C GLY A 194 -28.23 -2.61 6.51
N ARG A 195 -27.36 -2.38 5.51
CA ARG A 195 -26.76 -3.43 4.69
C ARG A 195 -25.35 -3.74 5.19
N VAL A 196 -25.13 -5.01 5.50
CA VAL A 196 -23.80 -5.55 5.77
C VAL A 196 -23.03 -5.54 4.45
N ARG A 197 -21.96 -4.76 4.35
CA ARG A 197 -20.97 -5.03 3.29
C ARG A 197 -20.29 -6.33 3.67
N HIS A 198 -20.59 -7.40 2.92
CA HIS A 198 -19.89 -8.67 3.04
C HIS A 198 -18.42 -8.44 2.67
N THR A 199 -17.63 -8.23 3.70
CA THR A 199 -16.19 -8.10 3.61
C THR A 199 -15.60 -9.43 4.02
N LEU A 200 -14.75 -9.97 3.17
CA LEU A 200 -14.02 -11.19 3.47
C LEU A 200 -12.86 -10.79 4.39
N GLN A 201 -12.91 -11.22 5.65
CA GLN A 201 -11.78 -11.03 6.54
C GLN A 201 -10.73 -12.08 6.20
N ILE A 202 -9.57 -11.65 5.72
CA ILE A 202 -8.43 -12.54 5.47
C ILE A 202 -7.24 -12.07 6.30
N ASP A 203 -6.78 -12.94 7.19
CA ASP A 203 -5.63 -12.72 8.07
C ASP A 203 -4.72 -13.96 8.10
N ALA A 204 -3.62 -13.90 8.85
CA ALA A 204 -2.64 -14.98 8.88
C ALA A 204 -3.18 -16.33 9.37
N HIS A 205 -4.35 -16.38 10.03
CA HIS A 205 -4.91 -17.59 10.62
C HIS A 205 -5.88 -18.33 9.68
N ASN A 206 -6.43 -17.66 8.67
CA ASN A 206 -7.44 -18.24 7.78
C ASN A 206 -7.03 -18.24 6.30
N LEU A 207 -5.75 -18.05 6.00
CA LEU A 207 -5.26 -17.97 4.63
C LEU A 207 -5.60 -19.21 3.78
N THR A 208 -5.45 -20.41 4.35
CA THR A 208 -5.74 -21.67 3.65
C THR A 208 -7.22 -21.83 3.31
N GLU A 209 -8.11 -21.39 4.20
CA GLU A 209 -9.56 -21.43 3.99
C GLU A 209 -9.99 -20.46 2.88
N ASN A 210 -9.21 -19.41 2.65
CA ASN A 210 -9.48 -18.34 1.68
C ASN A 210 -8.49 -18.35 0.50
N ALA A 211 -7.97 -19.53 0.14
CA ALA A 211 -6.93 -19.63 -0.88
C ALA A 211 -7.39 -19.18 -2.27
N GLN A 212 -8.64 -19.45 -2.62
CA GLN A 212 -9.21 -19.06 -3.91
C GLN A 212 -9.40 -17.54 -4.01
N GLU A 213 -9.83 -16.93 -2.92
CA GLU A 213 -10.01 -15.49 -2.78
C GLU A 213 -8.65 -14.76 -2.84
N LEU A 214 -7.63 -15.31 -2.18
CA LEU A 214 -6.26 -14.80 -2.24
C LEU A 214 -5.67 -14.93 -3.65
N GLU A 215 -5.89 -16.05 -4.32
CA GLU A 215 -5.47 -16.25 -5.71
C GLU A 215 -6.16 -15.25 -6.65
N ALA A 216 -7.47 -15.07 -6.51
CA ALA A 216 -8.24 -14.10 -7.28
C ALA A 216 -7.77 -12.66 -7.05
N ALA A 217 -7.45 -12.29 -5.81
CA ALA A 217 -6.91 -10.97 -5.48
C ALA A 217 -5.48 -10.77 -6.01
N ALA A 218 -4.69 -11.84 -6.12
CA ALA A 218 -3.33 -11.81 -6.65
C ALA A 218 -3.26 -11.91 -8.19
N ALA A 219 -4.38 -12.13 -8.87
CA ALA A 219 -4.41 -12.38 -10.32
C ALA A 219 -3.72 -11.28 -11.15
N LEU A 220 -3.89 -10.00 -10.80
CA LEU A 220 -3.21 -8.91 -11.50
C LEU A 220 -1.69 -8.91 -11.25
N ALA A 221 -1.25 -9.21 -10.02
CA ALA A 221 0.17 -9.32 -9.72
C ALA A 221 0.80 -10.50 -10.49
N ALA A 222 0.09 -11.63 -10.59
CA ALA A 222 0.53 -12.77 -11.39
C ALA A 222 0.59 -12.45 -12.89
N TYR A 223 -0.42 -11.75 -13.41
CA TYR A 223 -0.43 -11.26 -14.78
C TYR A 223 0.79 -10.37 -15.06
N LEU A 224 1.03 -9.37 -14.20
CA LEU A 224 2.19 -8.48 -14.37
C LEU A 224 3.49 -9.26 -14.29
N ALA A 225 3.66 -10.12 -13.29
CA ALA A 225 4.87 -10.90 -13.09
C ALA A 225 5.26 -11.74 -14.32
N VAL A 226 4.29 -12.48 -14.88
CA VAL A 226 4.51 -13.31 -16.07
C VAL A 226 4.83 -12.46 -17.31
N ARG A 227 4.15 -11.33 -17.48
CA ARG A 227 4.25 -10.51 -18.69
C ARG A 227 5.51 -9.66 -18.71
N THR A 228 6.00 -9.26 -17.55
CA THR A 228 7.25 -8.51 -17.40
C THR A 228 8.45 -9.41 -17.14
N ARG A 229 8.23 -10.71 -16.84
CA ARG A 229 9.29 -11.62 -16.37
C ARG A 229 10.04 -11.07 -15.17
N ALA A 230 9.31 -10.47 -14.25
CA ALA A 230 9.83 -9.91 -13.02
C ALA A 230 8.91 -10.28 -11.86
N VAL A 231 9.33 -10.02 -10.63
CA VAL A 231 8.48 -10.30 -9.47
C VAL A 231 7.26 -9.37 -9.45
N GLY A 232 6.08 -9.93 -9.23
CA GLY A 232 4.84 -9.19 -9.00
C GLY A 232 4.37 -9.39 -7.57
N VAL A 233 3.87 -8.33 -6.94
CA VAL A 233 3.45 -8.36 -5.53
C VAL A 233 2.02 -7.85 -5.45
N CYS A 234 1.16 -8.62 -4.80
CA CYS A 234 -0.15 -8.14 -4.37
C CYS A 234 -0.08 -7.83 -2.87
N MET A 235 -0.24 -6.56 -2.51
CA MET A 235 -0.31 -6.11 -1.12
C MET A 235 -1.76 -5.82 -0.78
N LEU A 236 -2.32 -6.59 0.15
CA LEU A 236 -3.69 -6.39 0.63
C LEU A 236 -3.71 -5.42 1.80
N ASN A 237 -4.72 -4.56 1.83
CA ASN A 237 -5.09 -3.74 2.99
C ASN A 237 -4.03 -2.73 3.40
N VAL A 238 -3.64 -1.86 2.47
CA VAL A 238 -2.63 -0.81 2.72
C VAL A 238 -2.96 0.11 3.91
N TYR A 239 -4.24 0.28 4.24
CA TYR A 239 -4.71 1.06 5.41
C TYR A 239 -5.04 0.22 6.64
N ASN A 240 -4.60 -1.04 6.69
CA ASN A 240 -4.73 -1.90 7.89
C ASN A 240 -6.19 -2.15 8.34
N GLY A 241 -7.14 -2.12 7.41
CA GLY A 241 -8.56 -2.36 7.69
C GLY A 241 -9.26 -1.11 8.24
N TYR A 242 -9.69 -1.16 9.51
CA TYR A 242 -10.44 -0.09 10.15
C TYR A 242 -9.76 0.50 11.39
N GLU A 243 -10.08 1.77 11.66
CA GLU A 243 -9.63 2.49 12.85
C GLU A 243 -10.76 3.24 13.55
N ARG A 244 -10.71 3.27 14.87
CA ARG A 244 -11.48 4.15 15.74
C ARG A 244 -10.51 5.11 16.43
N PHE A 245 -10.76 6.40 16.30
CA PHE A 245 -9.99 7.42 17.02
C PHE A 245 -10.58 7.58 18.42
N ARG A 246 -9.77 7.46 19.47
CA ARG A 246 -10.23 7.41 20.86
C ARG A 246 -10.85 8.73 21.32
N HIS A 247 -10.36 9.85 20.80
CA HIS A 247 -10.89 11.19 21.10
C HIS A 247 -12.02 11.63 20.16
N ASP A 248 -12.45 10.75 19.26
CA ASP A 248 -13.60 11.02 18.40
C ASP A 248 -14.90 10.71 19.13
N GLY A 249 -15.69 11.75 19.44
CA GLY A 249 -16.97 11.59 20.14
C GLY A 249 -17.99 10.72 19.39
N LEU A 250 -17.82 10.48 18.08
CA LEU A 250 -18.66 9.56 17.31
C LEU A 250 -18.23 8.10 17.46
N GLY A 251 -16.96 7.84 17.82
CA GLY A 251 -16.42 6.50 18.03
C GLY A 251 -16.54 5.55 16.83
N ILE A 252 -16.77 6.05 15.61
CA ILE A 252 -17.06 5.21 14.44
C ILE A 252 -15.81 4.49 13.92
N GLU A 253 -16.02 3.28 13.39
CA GLU A 253 -15.00 2.58 12.59
C GLU A 253 -14.85 3.26 11.24
N ARG A 254 -13.63 3.60 10.89
CA ARG A 254 -13.29 4.26 9.63
C ARG A 254 -12.37 3.36 8.83
N THR A 255 -12.75 3.10 7.59
CA THR A 255 -11.94 2.37 6.61
C THR A 255 -11.62 3.29 5.44
N GLN A 256 -10.54 2.98 4.71
CA GLN A 256 -10.24 3.56 3.38
C GLN A 256 -10.43 5.09 3.32
N ASP A 257 -11.31 5.57 2.43
CA ASP A 257 -11.58 7.00 2.21
C ASP A 257 -12.07 7.73 3.46
N VAL A 258 -12.85 7.07 4.33
CA VAL A 258 -13.34 7.68 5.57
C VAL A 258 -12.20 7.85 6.57
N LEU A 259 -11.30 6.87 6.65
CA LEU A 259 -10.08 6.97 7.47
C LEU A 259 -9.20 8.11 6.95
N ARG A 260 -8.93 8.12 5.64
CA ARG A 260 -8.11 9.13 4.97
C ARG A 260 -8.66 10.55 5.13
N THR A 261 -9.96 10.72 4.92
CA THR A 261 -10.62 12.03 5.06
C THR A 261 -10.56 12.52 6.50
N TYR A 262 -10.81 11.64 7.48
CA TYR A 262 -10.76 12.01 8.88
C TYR A 262 -9.33 12.37 9.32
N SER A 263 -8.36 11.55 8.94
CA SER A 263 -6.95 11.70 9.30
C SER A 263 -6.38 13.01 8.72
N ALA A 264 -6.66 13.30 7.44
CA ALA A 264 -6.34 14.57 6.80
C ALA A 264 -7.02 15.77 7.49
N ARG A 265 -8.29 15.64 7.88
CA ARG A 265 -8.99 16.69 8.63
C ARG A 265 -8.36 16.96 9.99
N GLN A 266 -7.86 15.94 10.70
CA GLN A 266 -7.16 16.15 11.97
C GLN A 266 -5.83 16.88 11.75
N PHE A 267 -5.06 16.50 10.73
CA PHE A 267 -3.85 17.22 10.35
C PHE A 267 -4.12 18.70 9.97
N LEU A 268 -5.21 18.99 9.27
CA LEU A 268 -5.58 20.38 8.96
C LEU A 268 -5.93 21.22 10.20
N ARG A 269 -6.31 20.57 11.31
CA ARG A 269 -6.55 21.24 12.60
C ARG A 269 -5.27 21.43 13.41
N ASP A 270 -4.35 20.48 13.29
CA ASP A 270 -3.04 20.52 13.93
C ASP A 270 -1.97 20.09 12.93
N THR A 271 -1.42 21.09 12.23
CA THR A 271 -0.41 20.87 11.19
C THR A 271 0.97 20.54 11.74
N SER A 272 1.16 20.60 13.07
CA SER A 272 2.41 20.20 13.72
C SER A 272 2.59 18.67 13.78
N ARG A 273 1.52 17.93 13.47
CA ARG A 273 1.44 16.46 13.56
C ARG A 273 1.22 15.79 12.20
N PRO A 274 2.20 15.84 11.29
CA PRO A 274 2.07 15.25 9.95
C PRO A 274 1.79 13.75 9.98
N GLU A 275 2.22 13.04 11.02
CA GLU A 275 1.97 11.60 11.18
C GLU A 275 0.48 11.23 11.30
N LEU A 276 -0.39 12.19 11.57
CA LEU A 276 -1.84 11.99 11.54
C LEU A 276 -2.35 11.65 10.15
N VAL A 277 -1.65 12.02 9.07
CA VAL A 277 -2.07 11.71 7.71
C VAL A 277 -1.82 10.22 7.44
N SER A 278 -2.89 9.44 7.35
CA SER A 278 -2.83 7.98 7.13
C SER A 278 -2.13 7.57 5.84
N ASP A 279 -2.09 8.46 4.83
CA ASP A 279 -1.37 8.20 3.58
C ASP A 279 0.13 8.04 3.81
N LEU A 280 0.72 8.73 4.80
CA LEU A 280 2.14 8.55 5.14
C LEU A 280 2.41 7.14 5.68
N ALA A 281 1.52 6.64 6.53
CA ALA A 281 1.58 5.28 7.03
C ALA A 281 1.38 4.24 5.91
N ALA A 282 0.44 4.48 5.00
CA ALA A 282 0.22 3.63 3.84
C ALA A 282 1.46 3.57 2.92
N VAL A 283 2.07 4.71 2.59
CA VAL A 283 3.29 4.76 1.76
C VAL A 283 4.44 4.05 2.44
N LYS A 284 4.65 4.26 3.74
CA LYS A 284 5.67 3.53 4.51
C LYS A 284 5.37 2.02 4.50
N GLY A 285 4.09 1.62 4.60
CA GLY A 285 3.66 0.24 4.42
C GLY A 285 4.10 -0.39 3.09
N VAL A 286 3.95 0.33 1.98
CA VAL A 286 4.39 -0.13 0.64
C VAL A 286 5.91 -0.26 0.57
N VAL A 287 6.66 0.68 1.13
CA VAL A 287 8.13 0.59 1.15
C VAL A 287 8.60 -0.59 2.01
N ARG A 288 7.97 -0.80 3.17
CA ARG A 288 8.24 -1.96 4.03
C ARG A 288 7.87 -3.30 3.38
N ALA A 289 6.86 -3.31 2.51
CA ALA A 289 6.54 -4.45 1.67
C ALA A 289 7.65 -4.75 0.66
N MET A 290 8.22 -3.72 0.01
CA MET A 290 9.36 -3.87 -0.90
C MET A 290 10.65 -4.29 -0.17
N ASP A 291 10.88 -3.79 1.04
CA ASP A 291 11.98 -4.25 1.89
C ASP A 291 11.85 -5.76 2.18
N ALA A 292 10.63 -6.24 2.49
CA ALA A 292 10.36 -7.65 2.74
C ALA A 292 10.56 -8.51 1.48
N VAL A 293 10.10 -8.03 0.31
CA VAL A 293 10.34 -8.70 -0.98
C VAL A 293 11.83 -8.81 -1.25
N THR A 294 12.59 -7.73 -1.06
CA THR A 294 14.05 -7.71 -1.27
C THR A 294 14.79 -8.65 -0.32
N ALA A 295 14.36 -8.76 0.93
CA ALA A 295 14.98 -9.64 1.92
C ALA A 295 14.65 -11.13 1.70
N HIS A 296 13.55 -11.42 1.01
CA HIS A 296 13.03 -12.77 0.83
C HIS A 296 13.34 -13.39 -0.56
N SER A 297 13.55 -12.55 -1.59
CA SER A 297 13.85 -12.97 -2.97
C SER A 297 15.32 -13.34 -3.13
#